data_AF-A0A3M9Z433-F1
#
_entry.id   AF-A0A3M9Z433-F1
#
_cell.length_a   1.000
_cell.length_b   1.000
_cell.length_c   1.000
_cell.angle_alpha   90.00
_cell.angle_beta   90.00
_cell.angle_gamma   90.00
#
_symmetry.space_group_name_H-M   'P 1'
#
loop_
_entity.id
_entity.type
_entity.pdbx_description
1 polymer ?
#
loop_
_entity_poly.entity_id
_entity_poly.type
_entity_poly.pdbx_seq_one_letter_code
_entity_poly.pdbx_strand_id
1 'polypeptide(L)'
;MIKTVAHQRYTFEFEPTVYHQLVQDYPSFAHFFDSFQQLHQAILLHKENYDINPYQDTAHKGVYLLGVQDTDLGIFPYADLVWKCSQGKPQGGNLRHQFYRSQMLSYELAAKLSAREQELLQICPVYLYMQSQSEQDFCKQILVMPRVKGKTLGEIPTGFTADFCQVFQIPSLEEIQQRSRFRLHRWLDPDKQRQLLKIQTAYLFRRLWQKGIKILSLNQKNILLNSSSASEDVHYNIIDPVADYFAPITPLYNLSTSLLCD
;
A
#
# COMPACT_ATOMS: atom_id res chain seq x y z
N MET A 1 -3.40 20.57 3.46
CA MET A 1 -1.94 20.51 3.74
C MET A 1 -1.73 19.62 4.94
N ILE A 2 -0.75 18.70 4.88
CA ILE A 2 -0.40 17.78 5.98
C ILE A 2 -0.14 18.59 7.26
N LYS A 3 -0.58 18.04 8.40
CA LYS A 3 -0.49 18.70 9.71
C LYS A 3 0.47 17.96 10.60
N THR A 4 1.45 18.68 11.14
CA THR A 4 2.47 18.13 12.03
C THR A 4 2.20 18.55 13.47
N VAL A 5 2.20 17.59 14.38
CA VAL A 5 2.05 17.81 15.82
C VAL A 5 3.18 17.11 16.55
N ALA A 6 3.90 17.84 17.41
CA ALA A 6 4.89 17.28 18.31
C ALA A 6 4.24 17.00 19.67
N HIS A 7 4.51 15.84 20.24
CA HIS A 7 4.07 15.49 21.59
C HIS A 7 5.11 14.62 22.28
N GLN A 8 5.68 15.13 23.37
CA GLN A 8 6.78 14.51 24.09
C GLN A 8 7.93 14.10 23.13
N ARG A 9 8.24 12.80 23.05
CA ARG A 9 9.27 12.22 22.18
C ARG A 9 8.80 11.82 20.79
N TYR A 10 7.54 12.13 20.44
CA TYR A 10 6.93 11.72 19.19
C TYR A 10 6.61 12.92 18.30
N THR A 11 6.74 12.73 17.00
CA THR A 11 6.27 13.65 15.97
C THR A 11 5.21 12.92 15.15
N PHE A 12 4.04 13.52 15.00
CA PHE A 12 2.92 12.98 14.26
C PHE A 12 2.65 13.85 13.03
N GLU A 13 2.49 13.23 11.87
CA GLU A 13 2.06 13.88 10.63
C GLU A 13 0.74 13.25 10.19
N PHE A 14 -0.32 14.05 10.15
CA PHE A 14 -1.68 13.60 9.85
C PHE A 14 -2.06 13.92 8.41
N GLU A 15 -2.81 13.00 7.81
CA GLU A 15 -3.64 13.29 6.65
C GLU A 15 -4.63 14.43 7.02
N PRO A 16 -4.84 15.42 6.13
CA PRO A 16 -5.61 16.63 6.48
C PRO A 16 -7.03 16.37 6.97
N THR A 17 -7.74 15.41 6.39
CA THR A 17 -9.14 15.08 6.73
C THR A 17 -9.21 14.48 8.13
N VAL A 18 -8.33 13.53 8.45
CA VAL A 18 -8.20 12.94 9.80
C VAL A 18 -7.84 14.00 10.83
N TYR A 19 -6.92 14.92 10.52
CA TYR A 19 -6.58 16.02 11.43
C TYR A 19 -7.78 16.94 11.69
N HIS A 20 -8.53 17.30 10.65
CA HIS A 20 -9.70 18.16 10.83
C HIS A 20 -10.78 17.48 11.67
N GLN A 21 -11.02 16.19 11.43
CA GLN A 21 -11.96 15.40 12.23
C GLN A 21 -11.53 15.36 13.71
N LEU A 22 -10.25 15.10 13.99
CA LEU A 22 -9.68 15.14 15.33
C LEU A 22 -9.92 16.47 16.06
N VAL A 23 -9.70 17.60 15.38
CA VAL A 23 -9.87 18.93 15.97
C VAL A 23 -11.35 19.28 16.15
N GLN A 24 -12.25 18.73 15.34
CA GLN A 24 -13.69 18.94 15.46
C GLN A 24 -14.30 18.12 16.60
N ASP A 25 -13.90 16.84 16.70
CA ASP A 25 -14.52 15.88 17.61
C ASP A 25 -13.93 15.94 19.04
N TYR A 26 -12.70 16.45 19.19
CA TYR A 26 -12.00 16.49 20.47
C TYR A 26 -11.51 17.90 20.84
N PRO A 27 -11.73 18.36 22.09
CA PRO A 27 -11.20 19.63 22.58
C PRO A 27 -9.67 19.70 22.60
N SER A 28 -8.99 18.55 22.65
CA SER A 28 -7.54 18.44 22.64
C SER A 28 -7.08 17.07 22.15
N PHE A 29 -5.82 16.99 21.72
CA PHE A 29 -5.17 15.73 21.31
C PHE A 29 -4.75 14.83 22.49
N ALA A 30 -4.97 15.23 23.75
CA ALA A 30 -4.49 14.50 24.92
C ALA A 30 -5.01 13.04 24.94
N HIS A 31 -6.31 12.86 24.74
CA HIS A 31 -6.93 11.53 24.70
C HIS A 31 -6.32 10.65 23.60
N PHE A 32 -6.17 11.19 22.38
CA PHE A 32 -5.53 10.46 21.28
C PHE A 32 -4.10 10.03 21.64
N PHE A 33 -3.30 10.93 22.24
CA PHE A 33 -1.92 10.59 22.62
C PHE A 33 -1.85 9.55 23.73
N ASP A 34 -2.73 9.63 24.74
CA ASP A 34 -2.80 8.65 25.82
C ASP A 34 -3.20 7.28 25.27
N SER A 35 -4.25 7.20 24.45
CA SER A 35 -4.67 5.98 23.75
C SER A 35 -3.57 5.41 22.86
N PHE A 36 -2.90 6.26 22.08
CA PHE A 36 -1.80 5.84 21.21
C PHE A 36 -0.64 5.26 22.02
N GLN A 37 -0.28 5.89 23.15
CA GLN A 37 0.78 5.39 24.02
C GLN A 37 0.41 4.05 24.66
N GLN A 38 -0.82 3.90 25.15
CA GLN A 38 -1.31 2.64 25.72
C GLN A 38 -1.28 1.50 24.68
N LEU A 39 -1.81 1.76 23.48
CA LEU A 39 -1.79 0.79 22.39
C LEU A 39 -0.36 0.44 21.96
N HIS A 40 0.51 1.44 21.84
CA HIS A 40 1.91 1.23 21.52
C HIS A 40 2.59 0.33 22.58
N GLN A 41 2.36 0.55 23.87
CA GLN A 41 2.92 -0.31 24.92
C GLN A 41 2.35 -1.74 24.89
N ALA A 42 1.04 -1.89 24.68
CA ALA A 42 0.40 -3.20 24.57
C ALA A 42 0.98 -4.02 23.41
N ILE A 43 1.17 -3.38 22.25
CA ILE A 43 1.82 -3.97 21.08
C ILE A 43 3.25 -4.42 21.39
N LEU A 44 4.01 -3.67 22.19
CA LEU A 44 5.38 -4.06 22.55
C LEU A 44 5.42 -5.28 23.46
N LEU A 45 4.49 -5.37 24.41
CA LEU A 45 4.42 -6.48 25.37
C LEU A 45 3.88 -7.76 24.75
N HIS A 46 2.98 -7.65 23.77
CA HIS A 46 2.22 -8.76 23.20
C HIS A 46 2.26 -8.78 21.67
N LYS A 47 3.41 -8.46 21.09
CA LYS A 47 3.57 -8.23 19.64
C LYS A 47 3.00 -9.37 18.78
N GLU A 48 3.19 -10.61 19.21
CA GLU A 48 2.69 -11.82 18.55
C GLU A 48 1.17 -11.81 18.34
N ASN A 49 0.41 -11.14 19.21
CA ASN A 49 -1.04 -11.03 19.10
C ASN A 49 -1.47 -10.03 18.00
N TYR A 50 -0.57 -9.12 17.63
CA TYR A 50 -0.82 -8.09 16.64
C TYR A 50 -0.13 -8.39 15.31
N ASP A 51 0.88 -9.27 15.26
CA ASP A 51 1.66 -9.55 14.07
C ASP A 51 0.80 -10.19 12.96
N ILE A 52 0.60 -9.45 11.87
CA ILE A 52 -0.13 -9.90 10.69
C ILE A 52 0.79 -10.01 9.47
N ASN A 53 2.11 -10.02 9.66
CA ASN A 53 3.05 -10.11 8.54
C ASN A 53 2.76 -11.38 7.73
N PRO A 54 2.44 -11.25 6.44
CA PRO A 54 2.21 -12.41 5.57
C PRO A 54 3.51 -13.13 5.19
N TYR A 55 4.67 -12.54 5.51
CA TYR A 55 5.99 -13.03 5.12
C TYR A 55 6.93 -13.09 6.33
N GLN A 56 7.75 -14.13 6.38
CA GLN A 56 8.88 -14.17 7.30
C GLN A 56 9.87 -13.06 6.93
N ASP A 57 10.36 -12.31 7.92
CA ASP A 57 11.38 -11.25 7.72
C ASP A 57 12.75 -11.89 7.43
N THR A 58 12.90 -12.49 6.25
CA THR A 58 14.10 -13.26 5.85
C THR A 58 15.37 -12.43 5.78
N ALA A 59 15.25 -11.09 5.77
CA ALA A 59 16.37 -10.16 5.72
C ALA A 59 16.49 -9.28 6.98
N HIS A 60 15.71 -9.58 8.03
CA HIS A 60 15.66 -8.81 9.27
C HIS A 60 15.55 -7.29 9.05
N LYS A 61 14.74 -6.88 8.06
CA LYS A 61 14.53 -5.48 7.66
C LYS A 61 14.02 -4.63 8.82
N GLY A 62 13.47 -5.27 9.86
CA GLY A 62 12.94 -4.57 11.02
C GLY A 62 11.69 -3.79 10.67
N VAL A 63 10.90 -4.31 9.74
CA VAL A 63 9.58 -3.79 9.40
C VAL A 63 8.55 -4.81 9.82
N TYR A 64 7.54 -4.37 10.56
CA TYR A 64 6.45 -5.22 11.04
C TYR A 64 5.12 -4.63 10.61
N LEU A 65 4.21 -5.48 10.15
CA LEU A 65 2.81 -5.17 9.93
C LEU A 65 2.01 -5.69 11.11
N LEU A 66 1.35 -4.77 11.81
CA LEU A 66 0.62 -5.05 13.03
C LEU A 66 -0.85 -4.70 12.82
N GLY A 67 -1.76 -5.66 13.03
CA GLY A 67 -3.20 -5.45 12.92
C GLY A 67 -3.75 -4.84 14.20
N VAL A 68 -4.44 -3.72 14.09
CA VAL A 68 -5.00 -2.95 15.22
C VAL A 68 -6.44 -2.57 14.93
N GLN A 69 -7.22 -2.27 15.98
CA GLN A 69 -8.59 -1.77 15.84
C GLN A 69 -8.63 -0.28 16.20
N ASP A 70 -9.41 0.50 15.44
CA ASP A 70 -9.64 1.91 15.75
C ASP A 70 -10.50 2.09 17.00
N THR A 71 -11.16 1.05 17.52
CA THR A 71 -11.90 1.15 18.80
C THR A 71 -11.05 1.71 19.94
N ASP A 72 -9.72 1.54 19.87
CA ASP A 72 -8.77 2.02 20.88
C ASP A 72 -8.33 3.48 20.65
N LEU A 73 -8.42 3.98 19.41
CA LEU A 73 -7.94 5.32 19.01
C LEU A 73 -9.09 6.29 18.73
N GLY A 74 -10.16 5.81 18.10
CA GLY A 74 -11.47 6.43 17.93
C GLY A 74 -11.53 7.53 16.88
N ILE A 75 -10.54 7.59 15.97
CA ILE A 75 -10.26 8.79 15.17
C ILE A 75 -10.08 8.50 13.68
N PHE A 76 -10.03 7.23 13.29
CA PHE A 76 -9.78 6.84 11.91
C PHE A 76 -11.09 6.39 11.24
N PRO A 77 -11.25 6.63 9.93
CA PRO A 77 -12.50 6.31 9.23
C PRO A 77 -12.77 4.81 9.07
N TYR A 78 -11.80 3.94 9.41
CA TYR A 78 -11.92 2.49 9.31
C TYR A 78 -11.60 1.84 10.65
N ALA A 79 -12.45 0.91 11.07
CA ALA A 79 -12.26 0.15 12.31
C ALA A 79 -11.04 -0.78 12.24
N ASP A 80 -10.88 -1.53 11.13
CA ASP A 80 -9.71 -2.38 10.96
C ASP A 80 -8.53 -1.58 10.40
N LEU A 81 -7.44 -1.51 11.16
CA LEU A 81 -6.24 -0.75 10.82
C LEU A 81 -5.00 -1.66 10.74
N VAL A 82 -3.98 -1.15 10.06
CA VAL A 82 -2.63 -1.71 10.04
C VAL A 82 -1.63 -0.65 10.46
N TRP A 83 -0.81 -1.01 11.45
CA TRP A 83 0.39 -0.27 11.81
C TRP A 83 1.58 -0.91 11.14
N LYS A 84 2.13 -0.21 10.15
CA LYS A 84 3.42 -0.56 9.59
C LYS A 84 4.49 0.10 10.43
N CYS A 85 5.13 -0.69 11.29
CA CYS A 85 6.20 -0.27 12.18
C CYS A 85 7.57 -0.51 11.52
N SER A 86 8.47 0.46 11.62
CA SER A 86 9.88 0.31 11.25
C SER A 86 10.77 0.58 12.46
N GLN A 87 11.76 -0.29 12.66
CA GLN A 87 12.80 -0.15 13.69
C GLN A 87 13.93 0.80 13.28
N GLY A 88 13.85 1.42 12.10
CA GLY A 88 14.87 2.35 11.62
C GLY A 88 16.16 1.69 11.12
N LYS A 89 16.13 0.39 10.79
CA LYS A 89 17.28 -0.30 10.18
C LYS A 89 17.53 0.21 8.76
N PRO A 90 18.78 0.19 8.25
CA PRO A 90 19.11 0.70 6.92
C PRO A 90 18.28 0.12 5.75
N GLN A 91 17.75 -1.11 5.92
CA GLN A 91 16.93 -1.80 4.91
C GLN A 91 15.43 -1.80 5.24
N GLY A 92 15.01 -1.19 6.35
CA GLY A 92 13.60 -1.05 6.74
C GLY A 92 12.85 0.05 5.98
N GLY A 93 13.58 0.76 5.11
CA GLY A 93 13.12 1.85 4.26
C GLY A 93 12.53 3.05 5.02
N ASN A 94 12.08 4.04 4.26
CA ASN A 94 11.66 5.34 4.79
C ASN A 94 10.13 5.44 4.79
N LEU A 95 9.53 5.21 5.96
CA LEU A 95 8.08 5.26 6.11
C LEU A 95 7.52 6.68 5.90
N ARG A 96 8.29 7.71 6.29
CA ARG A 96 7.89 9.11 6.03
C ARG A 96 7.76 9.37 4.53
N HIS A 97 8.72 8.92 3.74
CA HIS A 97 8.65 9.04 2.29
C HIS A 97 7.42 8.31 1.71
N GLN A 98 7.12 7.10 2.21
CA GLN A 98 5.91 6.37 1.82
C GLN A 98 4.63 7.16 2.18
N PHE A 99 4.57 7.81 3.35
CA PHE A 99 3.45 8.67 3.73
C PHE A 99 3.21 9.78 2.71
N TYR A 100 4.21 10.63 2.47
CA TYR A 100 4.08 11.75 1.52
C TYR A 100 3.78 11.30 0.10
N ARG A 101 4.40 10.21 -0.35
CA ARG A 101 4.13 9.63 -1.67
C ARG A 101 2.71 9.11 -1.77
N SER A 102 2.19 8.45 -0.74
CA SER A 102 0.80 7.97 -0.72
C SER A 102 -0.21 9.11 -0.77
N GLN A 103 0.05 10.21 -0.05
CA GLN A 103 -0.75 11.44 -0.13
C GLN A 103 -0.75 12.03 -1.54
N MET A 104 0.44 12.15 -2.14
CA MET A 104 0.58 12.64 -3.50
C MET A 104 -0.15 11.74 -4.51
N LEU A 105 0.02 10.42 -4.43
CA LEU A 105 -0.65 9.47 -5.31
C LEU A 105 -2.17 9.55 -5.17
N SER A 106 -2.70 9.71 -3.95
CA SER A 106 -4.14 9.90 -3.73
C SER A 106 -4.67 11.13 -4.46
N TYR A 107 -3.97 12.27 -4.33
CA TYR A 107 -4.30 13.48 -5.07
C TYR A 107 -4.20 13.28 -6.59
N GLU A 108 -3.14 12.64 -7.07
CA GLU A 108 -2.94 12.40 -8.50
C GLU A 108 -4.02 11.50 -9.10
N LEU A 109 -4.41 10.43 -8.40
CA LEU A 109 -5.49 9.54 -8.81
C LEU A 109 -6.81 10.30 -8.90
N ALA A 110 -7.16 11.06 -7.86
CA ALA A 110 -8.39 11.86 -7.84
C ALA A 110 -8.42 12.93 -8.95
N ALA A 111 -7.28 13.53 -9.28
CA ALA A 111 -7.19 14.60 -10.27
C ALA A 111 -7.11 14.10 -11.73
N LYS A 112 -6.54 12.92 -11.98
CA LYS A 112 -6.16 12.45 -13.33
C LYS A 112 -6.95 11.25 -13.83
N LEU A 113 -7.62 10.51 -12.96
CA LEU A 113 -8.50 9.41 -13.34
C LEU A 113 -9.93 9.90 -13.55
N SER A 114 -10.65 9.30 -14.49
CA SER A 114 -12.10 9.47 -14.64
C SER A 114 -12.86 8.86 -13.46
N ALA A 115 -14.12 9.25 -13.25
CA ALA A 115 -14.95 8.69 -12.17
C ALA A 115 -14.97 7.15 -12.20
N ARG A 116 -15.13 6.55 -13.39
CA ARG A 116 -15.13 5.09 -13.54
C ARG A 116 -13.77 4.44 -13.22
N GLU A 117 -12.67 5.08 -13.58
CA GLU A 117 -11.34 4.61 -13.21
C GLU A 117 -11.11 4.70 -11.70
N GLN A 118 -11.59 5.76 -11.04
CA GLN A 118 -11.48 5.95 -9.58
C GLN A 118 -12.34 4.96 -8.78
N GLU A 119 -13.50 4.58 -9.32
CA GLU A 119 -14.29 3.49 -8.76
C GLU A 119 -13.46 2.20 -8.76
N LEU A 120 -12.85 1.84 -9.89
CA LEU A 120 -12.17 0.56 -10.04
C LEU A 120 -10.77 0.49 -9.41
N LEU A 121 -10.04 1.60 -9.34
CA LEU A 121 -8.67 1.66 -8.85
C LEU A 121 -8.49 2.75 -7.79
N GLN A 122 -8.06 2.31 -6.62
CA GLN A 122 -7.82 3.17 -5.46
C GLN A 122 -6.38 3.00 -4.96
N ILE A 123 -5.86 4.02 -4.29
CA ILE A 123 -4.67 3.90 -3.44
C ILE A 123 -5.13 3.67 -2.01
N CYS A 124 -4.49 2.73 -1.32
CA CYS A 124 -4.73 2.53 0.11
C CYS A 124 -4.37 3.84 0.84
N PRO A 125 -5.33 4.48 1.54
CA PRO A 125 -5.06 5.75 2.20
C PRO A 125 -4.10 5.53 3.37
N VAL A 126 -3.30 6.55 3.67
CA VAL A 126 -2.40 6.54 4.83
C VAL A 126 -2.81 7.70 5.72
N TYR A 127 -3.27 7.41 6.92
CA TYR A 127 -3.89 8.41 7.79
C TYR A 127 -2.88 9.16 8.66
N LEU A 128 -1.85 8.44 9.11
CA LEU A 128 -0.90 8.95 10.08
C LEU A 128 0.49 8.42 9.79
N TYR A 129 1.47 9.31 9.93
CA TYR A 129 2.85 8.96 10.16
C TYR A 129 3.26 9.38 11.58
N MET A 130 3.98 8.52 12.28
CA MET A 130 4.62 8.84 13.56
C MET A 130 6.12 8.58 13.47
N GLN A 131 6.91 9.47 14.07
CA GLN A 131 8.33 9.31 14.29
C GLN A 131 8.67 9.42 15.78
N SER A 132 9.41 8.44 16.30
CA SER A 132 10.02 8.54 17.63
C SER A 132 11.39 9.23 17.54
N GLN A 133 11.65 10.12 18.49
CA GLN A 133 12.96 10.74 18.73
C GLN A 133 13.79 9.93 19.74
N SER A 134 13.27 8.85 20.32
CA SER A 134 13.99 8.02 21.29
C SER A 134 14.74 6.89 20.61
N GLU A 135 16.03 6.76 20.92
CA GLU A 135 16.87 5.64 20.49
C GLU A 135 16.48 4.29 21.10
N GLN A 136 15.69 4.28 22.18
CA GLN A 136 15.26 3.06 22.86
C GLN A 136 13.94 2.50 22.32
N ASP A 137 13.16 3.30 21.59
CA ASP A 137 11.86 2.84 21.09
C ASP A 137 12.02 1.75 20.01
N PHE A 138 11.27 0.66 20.17
CA PHE A 138 11.26 -0.44 19.20
C PHE A 138 10.72 0.03 17.84
N CYS A 139 9.59 0.74 17.80
CA CYS A 139 9.09 1.38 16.58
C CYS A 139 9.65 2.81 16.49
N LYS A 140 10.62 3.02 15.59
CA LYS A 140 11.14 4.36 15.26
C LYS A 140 10.18 5.14 14.39
N GLN A 141 9.48 4.43 13.52
CA GLN A 141 8.50 5.01 12.61
C GLN A 141 7.26 4.13 12.55
N ILE A 142 6.08 4.74 12.47
CA ILE A 142 4.81 4.03 12.27
C ILE A 142 4.05 4.72 11.14
N LEU A 143 3.46 3.91 10.25
CA LEU A 143 2.39 4.34 9.36
C LEU A 143 1.10 3.65 9.73
N VAL A 144 0.02 4.43 9.82
CA VAL A 144 -1.33 3.93 10.04
C VAL A 144 -2.11 4.00 8.74
N MET A 145 -2.66 2.87 8.33
CA MET A 145 -3.44 2.70 7.10
C MET A 145 -4.61 1.73 7.38
N PRO A 146 -5.70 1.74 6.60
CA PRO A 146 -6.76 0.76 6.79
C PRO A 146 -6.26 -0.63 6.42
N ARG A 147 -6.79 -1.64 7.10
CA ARG A 147 -6.55 -3.03 6.74
C ARG A 147 -7.41 -3.40 5.55
N VAL A 148 -6.81 -3.37 4.36
CA VAL A 148 -7.44 -3.91 3.16
C VAL A 148 -7.47 -5.44 3.27
N LYS A 149 -8.66 -6.00 3.54
CA LYS A 149 -8.90 -7.45 3.53
C LYS A 149 -9.13 -7.88 2.07
N GLY A 150 -8.41 -8.89 1.60
CA GLY A 150 -8.52 -9.33 0.21
C GLY A 150 -7.41 -10.25 -0.24
N LYS A 151 -7.53 -10.74 -1.48
CA LYS A 151 -6.45 -11.48 -2.16
C LYS A 151 -5.57 -10.51 -2.92
N THR A 152 -4.27 -10.75 -2.95
CA THR A 152 -3.38 -10.01 -3.85
C THR A 152 -3.65 -10.40 -5.29
N LEU A 153 -3.41 -9.51 -6.26
CA LEU A 153 -3.56 -9.82 -7.69
C LEU A 153 -2.69 -11.01 -8.11
N GLY A 154 -1.56 -11.24 -7.42
CA GLY A 154 -0.69 -12.40 -7.62
C GLY A 154 -1.35 -13.75 -7.30
N GLU A 155 -2.44 -13.76 -6.52
CA GLU A 155 -3.17 -14.95 -6.10
C GLU A 155 -4.46 -15.16 -6.93
N ILE A 156 -4.75 -14.28 -7.88
CA ILE A 156 -5.96 -14.33 -8.72
C ILE A 156 -5.60 -14.96 -10.07
N PRO A 157 -6.10 -16.16 -10.38
CA PRO A 157 -5.78 -16.86 -11.63
C PRO A 157 -6.25 -16.12 -12.89
N THR A 158 -7.26 -15.28 -12.79
CA THR A 158 -7.81 -14.52 -13.92
C THR A 158 -7.22 -13.11 -14.05
N GLY A 159 -6.42 -12.66 -13.08
CA GLY A 159 -5.88 -11.30 -13.06
C GLY A 159 -6.95 -10.22 -12.90
N PHE A 160 -6.82 -9.12 -13.65
CA PHE A 160 -7.84 -8.06 -13.67
C PHE A 160 -9.14 -8.54 -14.33
N THR A 161 -10.29 -8.08 -13.85
CA THR A 161 -11.59 -8.35 -14.47
C THR A 161 -11.66 -7.78 -15.89
N ALA A 162 -12.57 -8.31 -16.71
CA ALA A 162 -12.80 -7.82 -18.07
C ALA A 162 -13.17 -6.33 -18.10
N ASP A 163 -14.04 -5.90 -17.17
CA ASP A 163 -14.42 -4.48 -17.01
C ASP A 163 -13.21 -3.61 -16.67
N PHE A 164 -12.36 -4.04 -15.72
CA PHE A 164 -11.13 -3.32 -15.40
C PHE A 164 -10.20 -3.21 -16.62
N CYS A 165 -10.04 -4.31 -17.37
CA CYS A 165 -9.23 -4.31 -18.59
C CYS A 165 -9.76 -3.32 -19.63
N GLN A 166 -11.08 -3.28 -19.83
CA GLN A 166 -11.72 -2.37 -20.76
C GLN A 166 -11.56 -0.90 -20.34
N VAL A 167 -11.84 -0.58 -19.08
CA VAL A 167 -11.78 0.80 -18.57
C VAL A 167 -10.36 1.37 -18.64
N PHE A 168 -9.37 0.60 -18.22
CA PHE A 168 -7.96 1.03 -18.28
C PHE A 168 -7.31 0.80 -19.65
N GLN A 169 -8.04 0.24 -20.61
CA GLN A 169 -7.56 -0.09 -21.96
C GLN A 169 -6.27 -0.92 -21.92
N ILE A 170 -6.26 -1.95 -21.08
CA ILE A 170 -5.17 -2.92 -20.93
C ILE A 170 -5.63 -4.30 -21.43
N PRO A 171 -4.72 -5.12 -21.97
CA PRO A 171 -5.11 -6.43 -22.46
C PRO A 171 -5.47 -7.41 -21.35
N SER A 172 -6.36 -8.35 -21.64
CA SER A 172 -6.65 -9.48 -20.77
C SER A 172 -5.46 -10.45 -20.68
N LEU A 173 -5.48 -11.38 -19.72
CA LEU A 173 -4.44 -12.41 -19.63
C LEU A 173 -4.42 -13.32 -20.87
N GLU A 174 -5.59 -13.67 -21.41
CA GLU A 174 -5.73 -14.46 -22.63
C GLU A 174 -5.09 -13.74 -23.83
N GLU A 175 -5.35 -12.44 -23.97
CA GLU A 175 -4.74 -11.62 -25.01
C GLU A 175 -3.22 -11.53 -24.86
N ILE A 176 -2.72 -11.32 -23.64
CA ILE A 176 -1.29 -11.29 -23.35
C ILE A 176 -0.65 -12.63 -23.68
N GLN A 177 -1.30 -13.74 -23.35
CA GLN A 177 -0.82 -15.09 -23.60
C GLN A 177 -0.61 -15.35 -25.09
N GLN A 178 -1.42 -14.75 -25.98
CA GLN A 178 -1.28 -14.92 -27.42
C GLN A 178 -0.23 -14.00 -28.06
N ARG A 179 0.18 -12.91 -27.39
CA ARG A 179 1.15 -11.95 -27.93
C ARG A 179 2.54 -12.57 -28.11
N SER A 180 3.06 -12.51 -29.35
CA SER A 180 4.37 -13.08 -29.72
C SER A 180 5.54 -12.38 -29.02
N ARG A 181 5.44 -11.07 -28.75
CA ARG A 181 6.46 -10.28 -28.04
C ARG A 181 6.80 -10.80 -26.65
N PHE A 182 5.90 -11.55 -26.00
CA PHE A 182 6.13 -12.17 -24.68
C PHE A 182 6.51 -13.66 -24.77
N ARG A 183 6.95 -14.16 -25.93
CA ARG A 183 7.41 -15.56 -26.09
C ARG A 183 8.54 -15.91 -25.13
N LEU A 184 9.52 -15.01 -24.96
CA LEU A 184 10.64 -15.23 -24.05
C LEU A 184 10.19 -15.31 -22.59
N HIS A 185 9.32 -14.40 -22.14
CA HIS A 185 8.72 -14.43 -20.80
C HIS A 185 7.98 -15.73 -20.51
N ARG A 186 7.24 -16.26 -21.50
CA ARG A 186 6.54 -17.55 -21.40
C ARG A 186 7.47 -18.76 -21.41
N TRP A 187 8.67 -18.63 -21.96
CA TRP A 187 9.67 -19.70 -22.00
C TRP A 187 10.50 -19.76 -20.70
N LEU A 188 10.82 -18.60 -20.11
CA LEU A 188 11.69 -18.48 -18.92
C LEU A 188 11.02 -18.86 -17.59
N ASP A 189 9.69 -18.94 -17.52
CA ASP A 189 8.97 -19.19 -16.25
C ASP A 189 8.03 -20.41 -16.37
N PRO A 190 8.29 -21.51 -15.62
CA PRO A 190 7.44 -22.69 -15.62
C PRO A 190 6.03 -22.41 -15.08
N ASP A 191 5.88 -21.41 -14.21
CA ASP A 191 4.61 -21.00 -13.59
C ASP A 191 3.92 -19.87 -14.38
N LYS A 192 4.23 -19.70 -15.68
CA LYS A 192 3.73 -18.74 -16.70
C LYS A 192 2.73 -17.68 -16.23
N GLN A 193 1.61 -18.11 -15.63
CA GLN A 193 0.65 -17.31 -14.89
C GLN A 193 1.25 -16.12 -14.10
N ARG A 194 2.28 -16.33 -13.29
CA ARG A 194 2.90 -15.25 -12.49
C ARG A 194 3.49 -14.15 -13.36
N GLN A 195 4.07 -14.50 -14.51
CA GLN A 195 4.63 -13.52 -15.45
C GLN A 195 3.54 -12.84 -16.27
N LEU A 196 2.49 -13.57 -16.66
CA LEU A 196 1.34 -12.97 -17.34
C LEU A 196 0.71 -11.87 -16.46
N LEU A 197 0.54 -12.13 -15.16
CA LEU A 197 0.05 -11.14 -14.19
C LEU A 197 0.97 -9.92 -14.05
N LYS A 198 2.30 -10.12 -14.06
CA LYS A 198 3.26 -9.01 -14.07
C LYS A 198 3.16 -8.18 -15.34
N ILE A 199 3.03 -8.82 -16.50
CA ILE A 199 2.86 -8.12 -17.77
C ILE A 199 1.56 -7.32 -17.76
N GLN A 200 0.46 -7.90 -17.30
CA GLN A 200 -0.83 -7.22 -17.18
C GLN A 200 -0.73 -5.99 -16.24
N THR A 201 -0.04 -6.17 -15.12
CA THR A 201 0.26 -5.09 -14.17
C THR A 201 1.13 -3.99 -14.79
N ALA A 202 2.12 -4.35 -15.63
CA ALA A 202 2.96 -3.40 -16.35
C ALA A 202 2.15 -2.54 -17.34
N TYR A 203 1.16 -3.11 -18.03
CA TYR A 203 0.24 -2.32 -18.86
C TYR A 203 -0.51 -1.28 -18.03
N LEU A 204 -1.06 -1.65 -16.86
CA LEU A 204 -1.75 -0.71 -15.97
C LEU A 204 -0.85 0.46 -15.58
N PHE A 205 0.34 0.19 -15.05
CA PHE A 205 1.24 1.24 -14.60
C PHE A 205 1.75 2.13 -15.74
N ARG A 206 1.91 1.57 -16.94
CA ARG A 206 2.20 2.36 -18.13
C ARG A 206 1.06 3.31 -18.48
N ARG A 207 -0.20 2.87 -18.39
CA ARG A 207 -1.38 3.73 -18.59
C ARG A 207 -1.44 4.85 -17.55
N LEU A 208 -1.18 4.52 -16.28
CA LEU A 208 -1.08 5.51 -15.21
C LEU A 208 0.05 6.51 -15.48
N TRP A 209 1.22 6.04 -15.93
CA TRP A 209 2.35 6.89 -16.29
C TRP A 209 2.02 7.84 -17.45
N GLN A 210 1.30 7.37 -18.48
CA GLN A 210 0.84 8.20 -19.59
C GLN A 210 -0.12 9.30 -19.13
N LYS A 211 -0.90 9.06 -18.07
CA LYS A 211 -1.72 10.08 -17.38
C LYS A 211 -0.92 10.95 -16.41
N GLY A 212 0.38 10.71 -16.27
CA GLY A 212 1.28 11.43 -15.38
C GLY A 212 1.25 10.97 -13.92
N ILE A 213 0.67 9.81 -13.61
CA ILE A 213 0.66 9.19 -12.27
C ILE A 213 1.85 8.23 -12.19
N LYS A 214 2.84 8.53 -11.35
CA LYS A 214 4.12 7.79 -11.34
C LYS A 214 4.23 6.85 -10.15
N ILE A 215 4.00 5.56 -10.39
CA ILE A 215 4.18 4.49 -9.39
C ILE A 215 5.36 3.62 -9.83
N LEU A 216 6.48 3.73 -9.11
CA LEU A 216 7.74 3.06 -9.45
C LEU A 216 7.83 1.60 -8.97
N SER A 217 6.72 1.04 -8.47
CA SER A 217 6.64 -0.36 -8.04
C SER A 217 5.63 -1.13 -8.86
N LEU A 218 6.13 -1.97 -9.76
CA LEU A 218 5.35 -2.71 -10.76
C LEU A 218 4.91 -4.11 -10.28
N ASN A 219 4.79 -4.31 -8.97
CA ASN A 219 4.57 -5.66 -8.42
C ASN A 219 3.08 -5.90 -8.15
N GLN A 220 2.53 -6.94 -8.78
CA GLN A 220 1.14 -7.38 -8.60
C GLN A 220 0.80 -7.69 -7.14
N LYS A 221 1.80 -8.03 -6.30
CA LYS A 221 1.61 -8.27 -4.86
C LYS A 221 1.13 -7.03 -4.09
N ASN A 222 1.35 -5.85 -4.65
CA ASN A 222 0.94 -4.59 -4.04
C ASN A 222 -0.47 -4.16 -4.46
N ILE A 223 -1.13 -4.93 -5.32
CA ILE A 223 -2.51 -4.67 -5.74
C ILE A 223 -3.39 -5.71 -5.05
N LEU A 224 -4.28 -5.26 -4.17
CA LEU A 224 -5.24 -6.12 -3.50
C LEU A 224 -6.62 -5.95 -4.13
N LEU A 225 -7.32 -7.06 -4.28
CA LEU A 225 -8.72 -7.05 -4.62
C LEU A 225 -9.54 -6.91 -3.34
N ASN A 226 -10.30 -5.83 -3.21
CA ASN A 226 -11.26 -5.69 -2.13
C ASN A 226 -12.46 -6.59 -2.44
N SER A 227 -12.47 -7.79 -1.84
CA SER A 227 -13.62 -8.69 -1.86
C SER A 227 -14.44 -8.43 -0.59
N SER A 228 -15.06 -7.26 -0.49
CA SER A 228 -16.09 -7.02 0.51
C SER A 228 -17.25 -7.95 0.17
N SER A 229 -17.63 -8.84 1.09
CA SER A 229 -18.76 -9.76 0.91
C SER A 229 -20.12 -9.05 0.82
N ALA A 230 -20.15 -7.72 0.99
CA ALA A 230 -21.35 -6.89 0.99
C ALA A 230 -21.61 -6.18 -0.34
N SER A 231 -20.62 -6.13 -1.25
CA SER A 231 -20.75 -5.48 -2.57
C SER A 231 -20.21 -6.41 -3.65
N GLU A 232 -21.00 -6.66 -4.70
CA GLU A 232 -20.51 -7.33 -5.91
C GLU A 232 -19.48 -6.48 -6.68
N ASP A 233 -19.30 -5.22 -6.26
CA ASP A 233 -18.37 -4.28 -6.88
C ASP A 233 -16.92 -4.65 -6.58
N VAL A 234 -16.20 -4.96 -7.66
CA VAL A 234 -14.81 -5.37 -7.64
C VAL A 234 -13.91 -4.15 -7.71
N HIS A 235 -13.18 -3.87 -6.63
CA HIS A 235 -12.24 -2.74 -6.55
C HIS A 235 -10.80 -3.20 -6.32
N TYR A 236 -9.85 -2.56 -7.00
CA TYR A 236 -8.42 -2.84 -6.87
C TYR A 236 -7.75 -1.73 -6.06
N ASN A 237 -7.07 -2.12 -4.99
CA ASN A 237 -6.37 -1.22 -4.07
C ASN A 237 -4.87 -1.38 -4.21
N ILE A 238 -4.19 -0.31 -4.62
CA ILE A 238 -2.72 -0.26 -4.61
C ILE A 238 -2.28 0.07 -3.18
N ILE A 239 -1.53 -0.83 -2.56
CA ILE A 239 -0.75 -0.52 -1.36
C ILE A 239 0.60 0.00 -1.82
N ASP A 240 0.85 1.30 -1.65
CA ASP A 240 2.15 1.86 -1.99
C ASP A 240 3.25 1.17 -1.16
N PRO A 241 4.17 0.41 -1.75
CA PRO A 241 5.19 -0.24 -0.97
C PRO A 241 6.25 0.79 -0.54
N VAL A 242 6.91 0.52 0.59
CA VAL A 242 8.27 1.07 0.76
C VAL A 242 9.08 0.56 -0.42
N ALA A 243 10.01 1.35 -0.93
CA ALA A 243 10.99 0.85 -1.88
C ALA A 243 11.69 -0.37 -1.25
N ASP A 244 11.16 -1.57 -1.49
CA ASP A 244 11.84 -2.81 -1.22
C ASP A 244 13.01 -2.79 -2.20
N TYR A 245 14.14 -2.32 -1.71
CA TYR A 245 15.42 -2.37 -2.40
C TYR A 245 15.90 -3.82 -2.63
N PHE A 246 15.12 -4.83 -2.21
CA PHE A 246 15.28 -6.20 -2.65
C PHE A 246 14.41 -6.47 -3.87
N ALA A 247 15.12 -6.63 -4.99
CA ALA A 247 14.63 -6.76 -6.33
C ALA A 247 13.45 -7.76 -6.44
N PRO A 248 12.24 -7.34 -6.86
CA PRO A 248 11.58 -8.20 -7.84
C PRO A 248 12.58 -8.26 -9.00
N ILE A 249 12.94 -9.47 -9.47
CA ILE A 249 13.65 -9.74 -10.73
C ILE A 249 13.98 -8.43 -11.46
N THR A 250 15.20 -7.93 -11.25
CA THR A 250 15.81 -6.64 -11.66
C THR A 250 14.87 -5.47 -12.08
N PRO A 251 15.13 -4.23 -11.63
CA PRO A 251 14.57 -3.02 -12.27
C PRO A 251 14.67 -3.04 -13.80
N LEU A 252 15.70 -3.68 -14.35
CA LEU A 252 15.89 -3.96 -15.77
C LEU A 252 14.84 -4.88 -16.39
N TYR A 253 14.41 -5.95 -15.71
CA TYR A 253 13.35 -6.84 -16.20
C TYR A 253 11.97 -6.19 -16.15
N ASN A 254 11.69 -5.41 -15.10
CA ASN A 254 10.47 -4.63 -15.02
C ASN A 254 10.45 -3.52 -16.09
N LEU A 255 11.59 -2.85 -16.29
CA LEU A 255 11.76 -1.86 -17.35
C LEU A 255 11.62 -2.50 -18.74
N SER A 256 12.27 -3.63 -19.00
CA SER A 256 12.18 -4.33 -20.28
C SER A 256 10.76 -4.83 -20.55
N THR A 257 10.07 -5.34 -19.52
CA THR A 257 8.66 -5.73 -19.63
C THR A 257 7.77 -4.53 -19.93
N SER A 258 8.02 -3.37 -19.29
CA SER A 258 7.30 -2.13 -19.57
C SER A 258 7.52 -1.61 -20.99
N LEU A 259 8.74 -1.73 -21.54
CA LEU A 259 9.05 -1.39 -22.93
C LEU A 259 8.31 -2.31 -23.89
N LEU A 260 8.23 -3.61 -23.60
CA LEU A 260 7.45 -4.54 -24.43
C LEU A 260 5.94 -4.28 -24.38
N CYS A 261 5.46 -3.48 -23.43
CA CYS A 261 4.06 -3.05 -23.34
C CYS A 261 3.77 -1.77 -24.13
N ASP A 262 4.65 -1.40 -25.09
CA ASP A 262 4.41 -0.36 -26.10
C ASP A 262 3.13 -0.57 -26.94
#